data_AF-B5AYH4-F1
#
_entry.id   AF-B5AYH4-F1
#
_cell.length_a   1.000
_cell.length_b   1.000
_cell.length_c   1.000
_cell.angle_alpha   90.00
_cell.angle_beta   90.00
_cell.angle_gamma   90.00
#
_symmetry.space_group_name_H-M   'P 1'
#
loop_
_entity.id
_entity.type
_entity.pdbx_description
1 polymer ?
#
loop_
_entity_poly.entity_id
_entity_poly.type
_entity_poly.pdbx_seq_one_letter_code
_entity_poly.pdbx_strand_id
1 'polypeptide(L)'
;KGKNVIFVAGLGDIGLDTSKELLTRELKNLVIMDARENTEGLCALKEICPETKVTFIKYDVTVPLDESKKVLKKIFDKLKTVDILINGAGILDDHKIEATIAVNYTGLVNTTTAIMEFWDKRCGGPGGIICNIGSVTGFNAIYQVPVYSGSKAAVVNFTSSLAKLAGITGVTAYSVNPGITRTTLVQKFNSWLDVEPDVAELLLEHPTQSTKECAENFVKA
;
A
#
# COMPACT_ATOMS: atom_id res chain seq x y z
N LYS A 1 8.06 -10.34 14.75
CA LYS A 1 8.84 -11.59 14.70
C LYS A 1 8.02 -12.76 14.17
N GLY A 2 8.56 -13.53 13.22
CA GLY A 2 7.99 -14.79 12.71
C GLY A 2 6.76 -14.65 11.79
N LYS A 3 6.42 -13.43 11.37
CA LYS A 3 5.20 -13.12 10.60
C LYS A 3 5.42 -13.22 9.09
N ASN A 4 4.37 -13.58 8.35
CA ASN A 4 4.30 -13.59 6.90
C ASN A 4 3.54 -12.33 6.43
N VAL A 5 4.23 -11.43 5.73
CA VAL A 5 3.69 -10.15 5.29
C VAL A 5 3.67 -10.09 3.76
N ILE A 6 2.54 -9.67 3.19
CA ILE A 6 2.46 -9.22 1.80
C ILE A 6 2.46 -7.69 1.79
N PHE A 7 3.33 -7.09 0.99
CA PHE A 7 3.37 -5.64 0.78
C PHE A 7 3.24 -5.32 -0.71
N VAL A 8 2.07 -4.80 -1.09
CA VAL A 8 1.79 -4.27 -2.41
C VAL A 8 2.43 -2.90 -2.56
N ALA A 9 3.22 -2.69 -3.62
CA ALA A 9 4.05 -1.52 -3.87
C ALA A 9 5.12 -1.23 -2.80
N GLY A 10 5.68 -2.28 -2.20
CA GLY A 10 6.71 -2.17 -1.17
C GLY A 10 8.10 -1.73 -1.67
N LEU A 11 8.28 -1.40 -2.96
CA LEU A 11 9.55 -0.91 -3.52
C LEU A 11 9.51 0.54 -3.99
N GLY A 12 8.36 1.23 -3.87
CA GLY A 12 8.28 2.69 -4.02
C GLY A 12 8.91 3.42 -2.83
N ASP A 13 9.11 4.74 -2.88
CA ASP A 13 9.93 5.45 -1.89
C ASP A 13 9.55 5.19 -0.41
N ILE A 14 8.30 5.48 -0.03
CA ILE A 14 7.80 5.17 1.33
C ILE A 14 7.78 3.65 1.56
N GLY A 15 7.38 2.87 0.55
CA GLY A 15 7.28 1.42 0.63
C GLY A 15 8.62 0.74 0.92
N LEU A 16 9.70 1.23 0.30
CA LEU A 16 11.04 0.69 0.42
C LEU A 16 11.59 0.94 1.81
N ASP A 17 11.55 2.19 2.31
CA ASP A 17 12.01 2.48 3.66
C ASP A 17 11.14 1.80 4.73
N THR A 18 9.83 1.68 4.50
CA THR A 18 8.94 0.88 5.36
C THR A 18 9.31 -0.60 5.32
N SER A 19 9.63 -1.15 4.14
CA SER A 19 10.10 -2.53 4.00
C SER A 19 11.42 -2.76 4.74
N LYS A 20 12.37 -1.81 4.66
CA LYS A 20 13.62 -1.87 5.44
C LYS A 20 13.33 -1.89 6.95
N GLU A 21 12.46 -1.01 7.43
CA GLU A 21 12.09 -0.96 8.85
C GLU A 21 11.35 -2.22 9.31
N LEU A 22 10.45 -2.77 8.48
CA LEU A 22 9.76 -4.04 8.76
C LEU A 22 10.74 -5.21 8.95
N LEU A 23 11.82 -5.26 8.18
CA LEU A 23 12.83 -6.32 8.27
C LEU A 23 13.61 -6.30 9.58
N THR A 24 13.67 -5.17 10.28
CA THR A 24 14.23 -5.10 11.65
C THR A 24 13.41 -5.89 12.67
N ARG A 25 12.18 -6.31 12.31
CA ARG A 25 11.24 -7.02 13.21
C ARG A 25 11.29 -8.54 13.08
N GLU A 26 12.31 -9.08 12.41
CA GLU A 26 12.56 -10.52 12.23
C GLU A 26 11.34 -11.24 11.62
N LEU A 27 10.91 -10.82 10.44
CA LEU A 27 9.80 -11.47 9.73
C LEU A 27 10.21 -12.90 9.29
N LYS A 28 9.22 -13.76 9.06
CA LYS A 28 9.49 -15.08 8.44
C LYS A 28 9.53 -14.95 6.92
N ASN A 29 8.55 -14.26 6.35
CA ASN A 29 8.48 -13.98 4.91
C ASN A 29 8.02 -12.54 4.69
N LEU A 30 8.67 -11.85 3.75
CA LEU A 30 8.20 -10.59 3.18
C LEU A 30 7.98 -10.79 1.68
N VAL A 31 6.72 -10.80 1.26
CA VAL A 31 6.34 -10.91 -0.15
C VAL A 31 6.02 -9.52 -0.68
N ILE A 32 6.86 -9.05 -1.59
CA ILE A 32 6.69 -7.79 -2.30
C ILE A 32 5.90 -8.05 -3.57
N MET A 33 4.78 -7.36 -3.74
CA MET A 33 3.96 -7.37 -4.94
C MET A 33 4.02 -6.00 -5.61
N ASP A 34 4.68 -5.85 -6.76
CA ASP A 34 4.86 -4.55 -7.40
C ASP A 34 4.75 -4.64 -8.92
N ALA A 35 4.31 -3.55 -9.56
CA ALA A 35 4.18 -3.51 -11.02
C ALA A 35 5.55 -3.48 -11.71
N ARG A 36 6.56 -2.92 -11.03
CA ARG A 36 7.93 -2.79 -11.50
C ARG A 36 8.88 -3.49 -10.56
N GLU A 37 9.82 -4.23 -11.14
CA GLU A 37 10.91 -4.80 -10.37
C GLU A 37 11.96 -3.71 -10.12
N ASN A 38 12.19 -3.36 -8.85
CA ASN A 38 13.31 -2.53 -8.42
C ASN A 38 14.38 -3.48 -7.86
N THR A 39 15.29 -3.93 -8.73
CA THR A 39 16.29 -4.94 -8.41
C THR A 39 17.26 -4.47 -7.32
N GLU A 40 17.71 -3.23 -7.38
CA GLU A 40 18.59 -2.62 -6.36
C GLU A 40 17.90 -2.58 -5.00
N GLY A 41 16.66 -2.09 -4.94
CA GLY A 41 15.85 -2.09 -3.72
C GLY A 41 15.63 -3.50 -3.17
N LEU A 42 15.35 -4.47 -4.03
CA LEU A 42 15.17 -5.87 -3.63
C LEU A 42 16.45 -6.50 -3.08
N CYS A 43 17.61 -6.21 -3.68
CA CYS A 43 18.92 -6.65 -3.18
C CYS A 43 19.19 -6.04 -1.80
N ALA A 44 18.99 -4.72 -1.65
CA ALA A 44 19.15 -4.05 -0.37
C ALA A 44 18.25 -4.64 0.73
N LEU A 45 17.00 -4.99 0.41
CA LEU A 45 16.11 -5.65 1.37
C LEU A 45 16.63 -7.04 1.80
N LYS A 46 17.18 -7.83 0.88
CA LYS A 46 17.72 -9.17 1.21
C LYS A 46 18.96 -9.10 2.10
N GLU A 47 19.74 -8.02 2.01
CA GLU A 47 20.95 -7.84 2.82
C GLU A 47 20.65 -7.44 4.28
N ILE A 48 19.53 -6.76 4.54
CA ILE A 48 19.19 -6.25 5.88
C ILE A 48 18.90 -7.39 6.87
N CYS A 49 18.18 -8.43 6.44
CA CYS A 49 17.84 -9.56 7.30
C CYS A 49 17.89 -10.87 6.49
N PRO A 50 19.06 -11.53 6.41
CA PRO A 50 19.24 -12.75 5.62
C PRO A 50 18.31 -13.90 6.03
N GLU A 51 17.87 -13.91 7.30
CA GLU A 51 16.93 -14.90 7.85
C GLU A 51 15.49 -14.69 7.35
N THR A 52 15.12 -13.47 6.94
CA THR A 52 13.80 -13.20 6.36
C THR A 52 13.81 -13.59 4.89
N LYS A 53 12.88 -14.45 4.46
CA LYS A 53 12.71 -14.74 3.04
C LYS A 53 11.98 -13.60 2.33
N VAL A 54 12.73 -12.77 1.59
CA VAL A 54 12.18 -11.71 0.73
C VAL A 54 11.90 -12.25 -0.67
N THR A 55 10.64 -12.21 -1.11
CA THR A 55 10.20 -12.69 -2.43
C THR A 55 9.53 -11.57 -3.21
N PHE A 56 9.92 -11.39 -4.48
CA PHE A 56 9.26 -10.47 -5.39
C PHE A 56 8.26 -11.20 -6.29
N ILE A 57 7.09 -10.58 -6.51
CA ILE A 57 6.08 -11.02 -7.47
C ILE A 57 5.64 -9.81 -8.27
N LYS A 58 5.77 -9.88 -9.60
CA LYS A 58 5.22 -8.84 -10.48
C LYS A 58 3.70 -8.83 -10.35
N TYR A 59 3.13 -7.68 -10.01
CA TYR A 59 1.71 -7.52 -9.77
C TYR A 59 1.25 -6.10 -10.11
N ASP A 60 0.30 -6.01 -11.04
CA ASP A 60 -0.40 -4.77 -11.34
C ASP A 60 -1.76 -4.81 -10.64
N VAL A 61 -2.05 -3.81 -9.80
CA VAL A 61 -3.31 -3.75 -9.04
C VAL A 61 -4.54 -3.52 -9.91
N THR A 62 -4.35 -3.11 -11.18
CA THR A 62 -5.44 -2.85 -12.12
C THR A 62 -5.95 -4.11 -12.83
N VAL A 63 -5.32 -5.27 -12.60
CA VAL A 63 -5.79 -6.55 -13.15
C VAL A 63 -7.19 -6.90 -12.61
N PRO A 64 -7.96 -7.72 -13.34
CA PRO A 64 -9.23 -8.23 -12.86
C PRO A 64 -9.09 -9.00 -11.54
N LEU A 65 -10.15 -8.96 -10.72
CA LEU A 65 -10.19 -9.60 -9.39
C LEU A 65 -9.72 -11.08 -9.41
N ASP A 66 -10.09 -11.84 -10.44
CA ASP A 66 -9.71 -13.25 -10.55
C ASP A 66 -8.22 -13.46 -10.79
N GLU A 67 -7.53 -12.51 -11.44
CA GLU A 67 -6.07 -12.56 -11.56
C GLU A 67 -5.40 -12.28 -10.21
N SER A 68 -5.91 -11.32 -9.42
CA SER A 68 -5.44 -11.10 -8.04
C SER A 68 -5.60 -12.36 -7.18
N LYS A 69 -6.74 -13.05 -7.28
CA LYS A 69 -6.97 -14.34 -6.58
C LYS A 69 -5.96 -15.41 -7.00
N LYS A 70 -5.66 -15.55 -8.30
CA LYS A 70 -4.66 -16.51 -8.80
C LYS A 70 -3.27 -16.20 -8.24
N VAL A 71 -2.87 -14.94 -8.18
CA VAL A 71 -1.59 -14.52 -7.60
C VAL A 71 -1.53 -14.85 -6.11
N LEU A 72 -2.56 -14.46 -5.35
CA LEU A 72 -2.64 -14.74 -3.92
C LEU A 72 -2.67 -16.25 -3.64
N LYS A 73 -3.41 -17.04 -4.42
CA LYS A 73 -3.41 -18.50 -4.29
C LYS A 73 -2.01 -19.09 -4.35
N LYS A 74 -1.17 -18.65 -5.31
CA LYS A 74 0.23 -19.10 -5.41
C LYS A 74 1.05 -18.76 -4.16
N ILE A 75 0.76 -17.64 -3.49
CA ILE A 75 1.41 -17.24 -2.24
C ILE A 75 0.94 -18.13 -1.09
N PHE A 76 -0.37 -18.30 -0.90
CA PHE A 76 -0.95 -19.15 0.14
C PHE A 76 -0.58 -20.62 -0.02
N ASP A 77 -0.54 -21.15 -1.25
CA ASP A 77 -0.08 -22.52 -1.53
C ASP A 77 1.35 -22.76 -1.02
N LYS A 78 2.21 -21.73 -1.05
CA LYS A 78 3.61 -21.79 -0.58
C LYS A 78 3.76 -21.49 0.91
N LEU A 79 3.16 -20.41 1.39
CA LEU A 79 3.36 -19.91 2.75
C LEU A 79 2.43 -20.56 3.79
N LYS A 80 1.30 -21.13 3.34
CA LYS A 80 0.19 -21.69 4.12
C LYS A 80 -0.60 -20.66 4.93
N THR A 81 0.08 -19.68 5.51
CA THR A 81 -0.52 -18.55 6.22
C THR A 81 0.06 -17.23 5.73
N VAL A 82 -0.75 -16.18 5.79
CA VAL A 82 -0.33 -14.78 5.67
C VAL A 82 -0.95 -14.06 6.85
N ASP A 83 -0.16 -13.26 7.56
CA ASP A 83 -0.60 -12.54 8.75
C ASP A 83 -1.09 -11.13 8.41
N ILE A 84 -0.39 -10.43 7.50
CA ILE A 84 -0.62 -9.01 7.19
C ILE A 84 -0.57 -8.78 5.69
N LEU A 85 -1.53 -8.02 5.17
CA LEU A 85 -1.54 -7.44 3.84
C LEU A 85 -1.39 -5.92 3.99
N ILE A 86 -0.38 -5.36 3.33
CA ILE A 86 -0.19 -3.92 3.21
C ILE A 86 -0.51 -3.51 1.77
N ASN A 87 -1.55 -2.70 1.57
CA ASN A 87 -1.91 -2.15 0.28
C ASN A 87 -1.29 -0.75 0.13
N GLY A 88 -0.20 -0.65 -0.63
CA GLY A 88 0.57 0.58 -0.81
C GLY A 88 0.56 1.18 -2.22
N ALA A 89 -0.08 0.54 -3.20
CA ALA A 89 -0.07 1.06 -4.57
C ALA A 89 -0.71 2.45 -4.66
N GLY A 90 -0.06 3.35 -5.39
CA GLY A 90 -0.56 4.69 -5.59
C GLY A 90 0.15 5.44 -6.71
N ILE A 91 -0.60 6.27 -7.42
CA ILE A 91 -0.09 7.28 -8.36
C ILE A 91 -0.72 8.63 -8.05
N LEU A 92 -0.05 9.70 -8.48
CA LEU A 92 -0.51 11.08 -8.32
C LEU A 92 -0.30 11.79 -9.66
N ASP A 93 -1.36 11.83 -10.45
CA ASP A 93 -1.40 12.39 -11.80
C ASP A 93 -2.86 12.66 -12.17
N ASP A 94 -3.33 13.89 -11.95
CA ASP A 94 -4.74 14.24 -12.14
C ASP A 94 -5.11 14.48 -13.62
N HIS A 95 -4.15 14.35 -14.54
CA HIS A 95 -4.43 14.20 -15.97
C HIS A 95 -4.93 12.78 -16.32
N LYS A 96 -4.60 11.79 -15.48
CA LYS A 96 -4.97 10.38 -15.70
C LYS A 96 -6.06 9.95 -14.73
N ILE A 97 -7.25 10.54 -14.88
CA ILE A 97 -8.38 10.37 -13.96
C ILE A 97 -8.69 8.88 -13.71
N GLU A 98 -8.90 8.12 -14.77
CA GLU A 98 -9.25 6.70 -14.71
C GLU A 98 -8.13 5.87 -14.06
N ALA A 99 -6.87 6.14 -14.42
CA ALA A 99 -5.74 5.42 -13.87
C ALA A 99 -5.56 5.71 -12.37
N THR A 100 -5.74 6.96 -11.95
CA THR A 100 -5.65 7.37 -10.53
C THR A 100 -6.72 6.66 -9.71
N ILE A 101 -7.96 6.60 -10.19
CA ILE A 101 -9.05 5.87 -9.52
C ILE A 101 -8.80 4.36 -9.55
N ALA A 102 -8.33 3.82 -10.67
CA ALA A 102 -8.08 2.40 -10.84
C ALA A 102 -6.96 1.90 -9.91
N VAL A 103 -5.83 2.60 -9.85
CA VAL A 103 -4.69 2.20 -9.01
C VAL A 103 -4.94 2.48 -7.54
N ASN A 104 -5.34 3.70 -7.19
CA ASN A 104 -5.35 4.14 -5.79
C ASN A 104 -6.53 3.57 -5.01
N TYR A 105 -7.66 3.33 -5.67
CA TYR A 105 -8.88 2.89 -5.02
C TYR A 105 -9.32 1.51 -5.49
N THR A 106 -9.64 1.35 -6.78
CA THR A 106 -10.24 0.11 -7.29
C THR A 106 -9.31 -1.09 -7.09
N GLY A 107 -8.01 -0.92 -7.36
CA GLY A 107 -7.01 -1.97 -7.21
C GLY A 107 -6.79 -2.37 -5.74
N LEU A 108 -6.88 -1.41 -4.81
CA LEU A 108 -6.87 -1.68 -3.38
C LEU A 108 -8.10 -2.50 -2.96
N VAL A 109 -9.30 -2.09 -3.39
CA VAL A 109 -10.55 -2.82 -3.11
C VAL A 109 -10.50 -4.22 -3.70
N ASN A 110 -10.02 -4.38 -4.94
CA ASN A 110 -9.88 -5.68 -5.59
C ASN A 110 -8.88 -6.57 -4.86
N THR A 111 -7.72 -6.06 -4.48
CA THR A 111 -6.70 -6.84 -3.75
C THR A 111 -7.22 -7.28 -2.38
N THR A 112 -7.90 -6.38 -1.65
CA THR A 112 -8.58 -6.71 -0.41
C THR A 112 -9.68 -7.76 -0.64
N THR A 113 -10.52 -7.60 -1.66
CA THR A 113 -11.60 -8.55 -1.96
C THR A 113 -11.03 -9.93 -2.31
N ALA A 114 -9.92 -9.99 -3.05
CA ALA A 114 -9.27 -11.23 -3.42
C ALA A 114 -8.71 -11.98 -2.21
N ILE A 115 -8.10 -11.28 -1.23
CA ILE A 115 -7.54 -11.95 -0.06
C ILE A 115 -8.62 -12.54 0.88
N MET A 116 -9.85 -12.01 0.83
CA MET A 116 -10.96 -12.55 1.62
C MET A 116 -11.28 -14.01 1.29
N GLU A 117 -10.98 -14.50 0.08
CA GLU A 117 -11.15 -15.92 -0.28
C GLU A 117 -10.33 -16.85 0.63
N PHE A 118 -9.23 -16.34 1.21
CA PHE A 118 -8.33 -17.09 2.08
C PHE A 118 -8.52 -16.75 3.57
N TRP A 119 -9.08 -15.58 3.88
CA TRP A 119 -9.14 -15.04 5.24
C TRP A 119 -10.53 -14.99 5.86
N ASP A 120 -11.61 -14.96 5.08
CA ASP A 120 -12.95 -14.77 5.61
C ASP A 120 -13.36 -15.94 6.53
N LYS A 121 -13.58 -15.63 7.82
CA LYS A 121 -13.97 -16.63 8.82
C LYS A 121 -15.30 -17.30 8.51
N ARG A 122 -16.19 -16.66 7.75
CA ARG A 122 -17.46 -17.24 7.30
C ARG A 122 -17.25 -18.42 6.36
N CYS A 123 -16.10 -18.45 5.69
CA CYS A 123 -15.65 -19.52 4.81
C CYS A 123 -14.62 -20.45 5.48
N GLY A 124 -14.45 -20.36 6.80
CA GLY A 124 -13.45 -21.14 7.56
C GLY A 124 -12.03 -20.58 7.50
N GLY A 125 -11.83 -19.36 6.97
CA GLY A 125 -10.55 -18.68 6.97
C GLY A 125 -10.09 -18.28 8.37
N PRO A 126 -8.76 -18.10 8.60
CA PRO A 126 -8.22 -17.79 9.91
C PRO A 126 -8.36 -16.32 10.34
N GLY A 127 -8.95 -15.46 9.49
CA GLY A 127 -8.83 -14.01 9.64
C GLY A 127 -7.47 -13.48 9.19
N GLY A 128 -7.24 -12.18 9.41
CA GLY A 128 -6.01 -11.50 9.01
C GLY A 128 -6.03 -10.01 9.33
N ILE A 129 -4.96 -9.31 8.95
CA ILE A 129 -4.81 -7.86 9.19
C ILE A 129 -4.55 -7.15 7.86
N ILE A 130 -5.32 -6.10 7.59
CA ILE A 130 -5.11 -5.21 6.43
C ILE A 130 -4.64 -3.84 6.89
N CYS A 131 -3.48 -3.42 6.40
CA CYS A 131 -3.02 -2.05 6.49
C CYS A 131 -3.15 -1.39 5.12
N ASN A 132 -3.95 -0.33 5.02
CA ASN A 132 -4.11 0.44 3.79
C ASN A 132 -3.34 1.75 3.88
N ILE A 133 -2.48 2.02 2.89
CA ILE A 133 -1.78 3.31 2.79
C ILE A 133 -2.72 4.34 2.15
N GLY A 134 -3.37 5.12 3.00
CA GLY A 134 -4.18 6.27 2.62
C GLY A 134 -3.33 7.51 2.35
N SER A 135 -3.78 8.66 2.82
CA SER A 135 -3.08 9.94 2.78
C SER A 135 -3.82 10.95 3.63
N VAL A 136 -3.13 11.96 4.19
CA VAL A 136 -3.80 13.11 4.80
C VAL A 136 -4.77 13.82 3.84
N THR A 137 -4.56 13.70 2.53
CA THR A 137 -5.48 14.25 1.51
C THR A 137 -6.86 13.59 1.52
N GLY A 138 -6.98 12.41 2.11
CA GLY A 138 -8.26 11.73 2.33
C GLY A 138 -9.09 12.35 3.46
N PHE A 139 -8.49 13.19 4.30
CA PHE A 139 -9.19 13.97 5.32
C PHE A 139 -9.51 15.38 4.82
N ASN A 140 -8.52 16.06 4.26
CA ASN A 140 -8.63 17.39 3.68
C ASN A 140 -7.86 17.44 2.37
N ALA A 141 -8.56 17.67 1.28
CA ALA A 141 -7.98 17.59 -0.07
C ALA A 141 -6.92 18.66 -0.31
N ILE A 142 -5.90 18.29 -1.10
CA ILE A 142 -5.15 19.28 -1.88
C ILE A 142 -6.03 19.55 -3.11
N TYR A 143 -6.70 20.69 -3.11
CA TYR A 143 -7.79 20.98 -4.06
C TYR A 143 -7.33 21.11 -5.51
N GLN A 144 -6.02 21.28 -5.75
CA GLN A 144 -5.41 21.27 -7.08
C GLN A 144 -5.26 19.85 -7.66
N VAL A 145 -5.30 18.81 -6.80
CA VAL A 145 -5.33 17.38 -7.20
C VAL A 145 -6.59 16.69 -6.63
N PRO A 146 -7.79 17.14 -7.04
CA PRO A 146 -9.06 16.65 -6.49
C PRO A 146 -9.33 15.17 -6.78
N VAL A 147 -8.85 14.62 -7.90
CA VAL A 147 -9.05 13.20 -8.24
C VAL A 147 -8.19 12.31 -7.34
N TYR A 148 -6.91 12.65 -7.18
CA TYR A 148 -6.04 11.99 -6.21
C TYR A 148 -6.63 12.05 -4.80
N SER A 149 -7.00 13.25 -4.33
CA SER A 149 -7.55 13.44 -2.98
C SER A 149 -8.86 12.67 -2.78
N GLY A 150 -9.76 12.68 -3.77
CA GLY A 150 -10.99 11.89 -3.76
C GLY A 150 -10.72 10.39 -3.68
N SER A 151 -9.73 9.88 -4.45
CA SER A 151 -9.33 8.47 -4.39
C SER A 151 -8.83 8.06 -2.99
N LYS A 152 -8.09 8.94 -2.30
CA LYS A 152 -7.58 8.69 -0.95
C LYS A 152 -8.66 8.81 0.12
N ALA A 153 -9.63 9.71 -0.04
CA ALA A 153 -10.81 9.77 0.83
C ALA A 153 -11.64 8.47 0.74
N ALA A 154 -11.78 7.91 -0.46
CA ALA A 154 -12.44 6.62 -0.67
C ALA A 154 -11.72 5.47 0.09
N VAL A 155 -10.38 5.44 0.06
CA VAL A 155 -9.59 4.45 0.82
C VAL A 155 -9.77 4.60 2.33
N VAL A 156 -9.77 5.82 2.86
CA VAL A 156 -10.01 6.08 4.29
C VAL A 156 -11.38 5.54 4.72
N ASN A 157 -12.43 5.86 3.95
CA ASN A 157 -13.79 5.41 4.25
C ASN A 157 -13.93 3.88 4.13
N PHE A 158 -13.39 3.29 3.06
CA PHE A 158 -13.36 1.85 2.84
C PHE A 158 -12.68 1.11 4.01
N THR A 159 -11.53 1.61 4.46
CA THR A 159 -10.79 1.02 5.57
C THR A 159 -11.56 1.10 6.89
N SER A 160 -12.23 2.22 7.16
CA SER A 160 -13.12 2.35 8.33
C SER A 160 -14.26 1.33 8.30
N SER A 161 -14.84 1.09 7.11
CA SER A 161 -15.89 0.09 6.93
C SER A 161 -15.36 -1.34 7.17
N LEU A 162 -14.18 -1.69 6.64
CA LEU A 162 -13.53 -2.98 6.89
C LEU A 162 -13.31 -3.24 8.39
N ALA A 163 -12.81 -2.24 9.12
CA ALA A 163 -12.58 -2.36 10.55
C ALA A 163 -13.87 -2.70 11.33
N LYS A 164 -14.99 -2.08 10.96
CA LYS A 164 -16.32 -2.35 11.55
C LYS A 164 -16.85 -3.74 11.19
N LEU A 165 -16.40 -4.30 10.06
CA LEU A 165 -16.77 -5.65 9.61
C LEU A 165 -15.92 -6.75 10.26
N ALA A 166 -14.89 -6.44 11.05
CA ALA A 166 -14.00 -7.44 11.64
C ALA A 166 -14.74 -8.49 12.48
N GLY A 167 -15.80 -8.09 13.19
CA GLY A 167 -16.67 -9.01 13.93
C GLY A 167 -17.41 -10.02 13.05
N ILE A 168 -17.54 -9.76 11.75
CA ILE A 168 -18.20 -10.62 10.75
C ILE A 168 -17.18 -11.43 9.96
N THR A 169 -16.07 -10.82 9.55
CA THR A 169 -15.09 -11.43 8.63
C THR A 169 -13.88 -12.05 9.32
N GLY A 170 -13.59 -11.66 10.56
CA GLY A 170 -12.34 -12.01 11.23
C GLY A 170 -11.11 -11.24 10.72
N VAL A 171 -11.30 -10.27 9.82
CA VAL A 171 -10.23 -9.46 9.25
C VAL A 171 -10.29 -8.05 9.85
N THR A 172 -9.25 -7.66 10.58
CA THR A 172 -9.11 -6.29 11.10
C THR A 172 -8.44 -5.41 10.06
N ALA A 173 -8.71 -4.10 10.11
CA ALA A 173 -8.11 -3.15 9.20
C ALA A 173 -7.84 -1.79 9.85
N TYR A 174 -6.80 -1.12 9.39
CA TYR A 174 -6.49 0.26 9.74
C TYR A 174 -5.80 0.97 8.56
N SER A 175 -5.86 2.30 8.57
CA SER A 175 -5.24 3.13 7.55
C SER A 175 -4.05 3.89 8.11
N VAL A 176 -2.93 3.84 7.42
CA VAL A 176 -1.80 4.76 7.65
C VAL A 176 -1.91 5.90 6.64
N ASN A 177 -1.88 7.14 7.12
CA ASN A 177 -2.14 8.33 6.30
C ASN A 177 -0.95 9.29 6.36
N PRO A 178 0.10 9.08 5.54
CA PRO A 178 1.25 9.96 5.51
C PRO A 178 0.86 11.40 5.13
N GLY A 179 1.56 12.37 5.76
CA GLY A 179 1.61 13.75 5.33
C GLY A 179 2.48 13.93 4.07
N ILE A 180 2.90 15.17 3.80
CA ILE A 180 3.85 15.42 2.71
C ILE A 180 5.20 14.82 3.08
N THR A 181 5.59 13.79 2.35
CA THR A 181 6.85 13.06 2.51
C THR A 181 7.70 13.28 1.28
N ARG A 182 8.97 13.65 1.48
CA ARG A 182 9.93 13.91 0.39
C ARG A 182 10.21 12.62 -0.40
N THR A 183 9.50 12.45 -1.51
CA THR A 183 9.48 11.28 -2.39
C THR A 183 9.50 11.74 -3.84
N THR A 184 9.83 10.86 -4.78
CA THR A 184 9.70 11.09 -6.22
C THR A 184 8.26 11.44 -6.63
N LEU A 185 7.26 10.88 -5.93
CA LEU A 185 5.84 11.15 -6.18
C LEU A 185 5.46 12.64 -6.04
N VAL A 186 6.14 13.37 -5.14
CA VAL A 186 5.85 14.79 -4.87
C VAL A 186 6.87 15.74 -5.49
N GLN A 187 7.80 15.26 -6.33
CA GLN A 187 8.78 16.12 -7.01
C GLN A 187 8.18 16.85 -8.20
N LYS A 188 7.30 16.18 -8.97
CA LYS A 188 6.56 16.77 -10.08
C LYS A 188 5.34 15.93 -10.40
N PHE A 189 4.19 16.58 -10.52
CA PHE A 189 2.94 15.92 -10.86
C PHE A 189 1.98 16.91 -11.52
N ASN A 190 0.97 16.37 -12.20
CA ASN A 190 -0.02 17.17 -12.91
C ASN A 190 -1.20 17.48 -12.00
N SER A 191 -1.57 18.75 -11.90
CA SER A 191 -2.84 19.19 -11.31
C SER A 191 -4.00 18.96 -12.27
N TRP A 192 -5.21 18.90 -11.73
CA TRP A 192 -6.41 18.71 -12.54
C TRP A 192 -6.65 19.93 -13.43
N LEU A 193 -6.75 19.73 -14.75
CA LEU A 193 -6.92 20.80 -15.74
C LEU A 193 -5.82 21.89 -15.67
N ASP A 194 -4.62 21.53 -15.20
CA ASP A 194 -3.49 22.46 -15.04
C ASP A 194 -3.82 23.70 -14.18
N VAL A 195 -4.75 23.58 -13.23
CA VAL A 195 -5.19 24.72 -12.38
C VAL A 195 -4.05 25.32 -11.55
N GLU A 196 -2.99 24.54 -11.31
CA GLU A 196 -1.77 24.97 -10.63
C GLU A 196 -0.62 24.06 -11.09
N PRO A 197 0.26 24.51 -11.99
CA PRO A 197 1.39 23.68 -12.46
C PRO A 197 2.45 23.42 -11.37
N ASP A 198 2.52 24.29 -10.36
CA ASP A 198 3.64 24.33 -9.40
C ASP A 198 3.28 23.75 -8.02
N VAL A 199 2.21 22.94 -7.92
CA VAL A 199 1.73 22.36 -6.63
C VAL A 199 2.87 21.65 -5.88
N ALA A 200 3.73 20.93 -6.59
CA ALA A 200 4.87 20.22 -5.99
C ALA A 200 5.84 21.18 -5.28
N GLU A 201 6.18 22.30 -5.92
CA GLU A 201 7.07 23.33 -5.37
C GLU A 201 6.41 23.97 -4.14
N LEU A 202 5.18 24.43 -4.28
CA LEU A 202 4.41 25.08 -3.20
C LEU A 202 4.27 24.18 -1.96
N LEU A 203 4.04 22.87 -2.13
CA LEU A 203 3.97 21.94 -1.00
C LEU A 203 5.31 21.78 -0.28
N LEU A 204 6.43 21.87 -1.01
CA LEU A 204 7.77 21.70 -0.47
C LEU A 204 8.32 22.97 0.22
N GLU A 205 7.66 24.12 0.04
CA GLU A 205 7.92 25.35 0.81
C GLU A 205 7.48 25.26 2.28
N HIS A 206 6.62 24.28 2.60
CA HIS A 206 6.12 24.04 3.94
C HIS A 206 6.87 22.90 4.65
N PRO A 207 6.77 22.78 5.99
CA PRO A 207 7.39 21.68 6.73
C PRO A 207 6.95 20.29 6.23
N THR A 208 7.92 19.43 5.93
CA THR A 208 7.72 18.07 5.43
C THR A 208 8.53 17.05 6.24
N GLN A 209 8.23 15.76 6.08
CA GLN A 209 8.98 14.65 6.70
C GLN A 209 9.83 13.89 5.67
N SER A 210 10.83 13.15 6.17
CA SER A 210 11.59 12.18 5.38
C SER A 210 10.83 10.86 5.23
N THR A 211 11.21 10.06 4.23
CA THR A 211 10.70 8.68 4.04
C THR A 211 11.06 7.79 5.22
N LYS A 212 12.24 7.98 5.83
CA LYS A 212 12.69 7.24 7.01
C LYS A 212 11.81 7.53 8.23
N GLU A 213 11.55 8.79 8.56
CA GLU A 213 10.64 9.15 9.67
C GLU A 213 9.24 8.59 9.44
N CYS A 214 8.74 8.67 8.20
CA CYS A 214 7.46 8.07 7.84
C CYS A 214 7.47 6.55 8.05
N ALA A 215 8.52 5.85 7.64
CA ALA A 215 8.67 4.40 7.78
C ALA A 215 8.76 3.93 9.23
N GLU A 216 9.53 4.62 10.07
CA GLU A 216 9.63 4.33 11.50
C GLU A 216 8.28 4.46 12.19
N ASN A 217 7.49 5.48 11.83
CA ASN A 217 6.15 5.66 12.36
C ASN A 217 5.15 4.68 11.74
N PHE A 218 5.33 4.29 10.48
CA PHE A 218 4.52 3.26 9.83
C PHE A 218 4.60 1.95 10.60
N VAL A 219 5.81 1.47 10.90
CA VAL A 219 6.00 0.16 11.57
C VAL A 219 5.58 0.18 13.03
N LYS A 220 5.51 1.35 13.66
CA LYS A 220 4.93 1.53 15.01
C LYS A 220 3.40 1.40 15.04
N ALA A 221 2.72 1.66 13.92
CA ALA A 221 1.25 1.67 13.82
C ALA A 221 0.65 0.27 13.62
#